data_AF-A0AAW6WQ53-F1
#
_entry.id   AF-A0AAW6WQ53-F1
#
_cell.length_a   1.000
_cell.length_b   1.000
_cell.length_c   1.000
_cell.angle_alpha   90.00
_cell.angle_beta   90.00
_cell.angle_gamma   90.00
#
_symmetry.space_group_name_H-M   'P 1'
#
loop_
_entity.id
_entity.type
_entity.pdbx_description
1 polymer ?
#
loop_
_entity_poly.entity_id
_entity_poly.type
_entity_poly.pdbx_seq_one_letter_code
_entity_poly.pdbx_strand_id
1 'polypeptide(L)'
;MPATGSKHLAMYNFGLHVAYESPEVEGFRLREAANFEAAARADGFIGRSGYSGEPGIPCWGQQVFPRFIEGSGFQTAPSSLSLWADIESLMAFTYSGVHAEALKHARHWNVRQSWPPLVLWWVDAGVVPQWKDGVERLEYLHDHGAGPAAFSFKQPYGPDGRPQEIDRLRIKEIVARNAVGQSELLAHVLTLKV
;
A
#
# COMPACT_ATOMS: atom_id res chain seq x y z
N MET A 1 6.03 16.44 21.97
CA MET A 1 5.23 16.43 20.73
C MET A 1 6.10 15.80 19.67
N PRO A 2 5.77 14.63 19.09
CA PRO A 2 6.53 14.15 17.95
C PRO A 2 6.37 15.17 16.82
N ALA A 3 7.44 15.47 16.10
CA ALA A 3 7.41 16.44 15.02
C ALA A 3 6.34 16.00 14.00
N THR A 4 5.23 16.72 13.96
CA THR A 4 4.29 16.65 12.83
C THR A 4 5.05 17.18 11.63
N GLY A 5 5.65 16.28 10.87
CA GLY A 5 6.33 16.63 9.63
C GLY A 5 5.37 17.40 8.73
N SER A 6 5.88 18.41 8.03
CA SER A 6 5.09 19.22 7.09
C SER A 6 4.59 18.43 5.87
N LYS A 7 4.94 17.15 5.76
CA LYS A 7 4.60 16.25 4.66
C LYS A 7 4.22 14.86 5.16
N HIS A 8 3.40 14.17 4.38
CA HIS A 8 3.04 12.76 4.54
C HIS A 8 3.47 11.97 3.31
N LEU A 9 3.75 10.69 3.51
CA LEU A 9 4.06 9.74 2.45
C LEU A 9 2.76 9.16 1.88
N ALA A 10 2.48 9.42 0.61
CA ALA A 10 1.43 8.74 -0.13
C ALA A 10 1.96 7.45 -0.76
N MET A 11 1.13 6.41 -0.74
CA MET A 11 1.39 5.14 -1.39
C MET A 11 0.19 4.74 -2.25
N TYR A 12 0.47 4.36 -3.49
CA TYR A 12 -0.49 3.71 -4.37
C TYR A 12 0.10 2.38 -4.85
N ASN A 13 -0.70 1.32 -4.82
CA ASN A 13 -0.35 0.05 -5.44
C ASN A 13 -1.40 -0.37 -6.47
N PHE A 14 -0.97 -1.18 -7.42
CA PHE A 14 -1.81 -1.72 -8.48
C PHE A 14 -1.26 -3.08 -8.91
N GLY A 15 -2.15 -4.03 -9.12
CA GLY A 15 -1.84 -5.33 -9.70
C GLY A 15 -3.03 -5.88 -10.45
N LEU A 16 -2.89 -7.09 -11.01
CA LEU A 16 -3.99 -7.82 -11.63
C LEU A 16 -4.13 -9.17 -10.95
N HIS A 17 -5.34 -9.52 -10.52
CA HIS A 17 -5.60 -10.87 -10.05
C HIS A 17 -5.71 -11.85 -11.22
N VAL A 18 -5.42 -13.13 -10.98
CA VAL A 18 -5.60 -14.19 -11.99
C VAL A 18 -7.07 -14.35 -12.39
N ALA A 19 -7.99 -14.24 -11.41
CA ALA A 19 -9.44 -14.09 -11.58
C ALA A 19 -10.06 -13.77 -10.20
N TYR A 20 -10.66 -12.58 -10.01
CA TYR A 20 -11.04 -12.11 -8.66
C TYR A 20 -12.02 -13.02 -7.90
N GLU A 21 -13.06 -13.50 -8.59
CA GLU A 21 -14.11 -14.36 -8.00
C GLU A 21 -13.71 -15.84 -7.91
N SER A 22 -12.53 -16.21 -8.38
CA SER A 22 -12.15 -17.62 -8.46
C SER A 22 -11.72 -18.19 -7.10
N PRO A 23 -11.78 -19.52 -6.93
CA PRO A 23 -11.30 -20.18 -5.71
C PRO A 23 -9.82 -19.96 -5.40
N GLU A 24 -9.02 -19.62 -6.42
CA GLU A 24 -7.60 -19.31 -6.31
C GLU A 24 -7.36 -18.00 -5.55
N VAL A 25 -8.22 -16.98 -5.71
CA VAL A 25 -8.09 -15.66 -5.08
C VAL A 25 -8.87 -15.57 -3.75
N GLU A 26 -9.60 -16.62 -3.39
CA GLU A 26 -10.35 -16.68 -2.12
C GLU A 26 -9.47 -16.40 -0.90
N GLY A 27 -8.24 -16.94 -0.86
CA GLY A 27 -7.31 -16.70 0.24
C GLY A 27 -6.93 -15.23 0.40
N PHE A 28 -6.85 -14.47 -0.70
CA PHE A 28 -6.67 -13.01 -0.66
C PHE A 28 -7.91 -12.34 -0.05
N ARG A 29 -9.11 -12.65 -0.57
CA ARG A 29 -10.36 -12.00 -0.15
C ARG A 29 -10.65 -12.21 1.33
N LEU A 30 -10.35 -13.39 1.87
CA LEU A 30 -10.51 -13.70 3.30
C LEU A 30 -9.58 -12.87 4.20
N ARG A 31 -8.43 -12.43 3.69
CA ARG A 31 -7.42 -11.66 4.47
C ARG A 31 -7.58 -10.15 4.35
N GLU A 32 -8.31 -9.67 3.35
CA GLU A 32 -8.35 -8.25 2.98
C GLU A 32 -8.79 -7.37 4.15
N ALA A 33 -9.87 -7.75 4.84
CA ALA A 33 -10.37 -7.00 6.00
C ALA A 33 -9.34 -6.94 7.14
N ALA A 34 -8.70 -8.06 7.48
CA ALA A 34 -7.66 -8.11 8.51
C ALA A 34 -6.42 -7.28 8.11
N ASN A 35 -6.10 -7.22 6.82
CA ASN A 35 -5.00 -6.41 6.31
C ASN A 35 -5.28 -4.91 6.43
N PHE A 36 -6.51 -4.46 6.11
CA PHE A 36 -6.91 -3.07 6.30
C PHE A 36 -6.99 -2.67 7.77
N GLU A 37 -7.49 -3.57 8.62
CA GLU A 37 -7.50 -3.34 10.06
C GLU A 37 -6.08 -3.28 10.64
N ALA A 38 -5.17 -4.15 10.19
CA ALA A 38 -3.76 -4.09 10.57
C ALA A 38 -3.12 -2.76 10.13
N ALA A 39 -3.42 -2.27 8.92
CA ALA A 39 -2.97 -0.96 8.47
C ALA A 39 -3.51 0.15 9.39
N ALA A 40 -4.82 0.14 9.69
CA ALA A 40 -5.46 1.15 10.55
C ALA A 40 -4.84 1.23 11.96
N ARG A 41 -4.29 0.11 12.46
CA ARG A 41 -3.62 0.02 13.77
C ARG A 41 -2.11 0.24 13.72
N ALA A 42 -1.53 0.37 12.52
CA ALA A 42 -0.09 0.49 12.38
C ALA A 42 0.39 1.89 12.79
N ASP A 43 1.53 1.94 13.48
CA ASP A 43 2.22 3.19 13.86
C ASP A 43 2.56 4.00 12.60
N GLY A 44 2.10 5.25 12.56
CA GLY A 44 2.29 6.14 11.44
C GLY A 44 1.32 5.93 10.26
N PHE A 45 0.29 5.09 10.39
CA PHE A 45 -0.82 5.12 9.44
C PHE A 45 -1.68 6.37 9.65
N ILE A 46 -2.02 7.06 8.56
CA ILE A 46 -2.81 8.31 8.59
C ILE A 46 -4.21 8.07 8.03
N GLY A 47 -4.31 7.28 6.96
CA GLY A 47 -5.60 6.97 6.34
C GLY A 47 -5.45 6.26 5.01
N ARG A 48 -6.57 5.77 4.48
CA ARG A 48 -6.67 5.22 3.12
C ARG A 48 -7.91 5.74 2.43
N SER A 49 -7.89 5.76 1.10
CA SER A 49 -9.13 5.88 0.34
C SER A 49 -9.97 4.63 0.56
N GLY A 50 -11.26 4.82 0.75
CA GLY A 50 -12.25 3.76 0.56
C GLY A 50 -12.52 3.52 -0.93
N TYR A 51 -13.42 2.59 -1.20
CA TYR A 51 -13.97 2.34 -2.53
C TYR A 51 -15.36 2.96 -2.70
N SER A 52 -15.82 3.09 -3.95
CA SER A 52 -17.17 3.58 -4.23
C SER A 52 -18.23 2.70 -3.56
N GLY A 53 -19.01 3.26 -2.65
CA GLY A 53 -20.05 2.56 -1.91
C GLY A 53 -19.58 1.84 -0.64
N GLU A 54 -18.31 1.93 -0.27
CA GLU A 54 -17.80 1.39 1.00
C GLU A 54 -18.35 2.20 2.19
N PRO A 55 -19.09 1.58 3.13
CA PRO A 55 -19.65 2.31 4.26
C PRO A 55 -18.58 2.86 5.19
N GLY A 56 -18.70 4.13 5.56
CA GLY A 56 -17.88 4.76 6.62
C GLY A 56 -16.46 5.18 6.22
N ILE A 57 -16.01 4.88 5.00
CA ILE A 57 -14.69 5.31 4.51
C ILE A 57 -14.86 6.15 3.24
N PRO A 58 -14.43 7.42 3.23
CA PRO A 58 -14.57 8.26 2.06
C PRO A 58 -13.66 7.79 0.92
N CYS A 59 -14.19 7.81 -0.30
CA CYS A 59 -13.40 7.59 -1.51
C CYS A 59 -12.68 8.89 -1.90
N TRP A 60 -11.37 8.83 -2.16
CA TRP A 60 -10.57 9.98 -2.54
C TRP A 60 -10.60 10.19 -4.07
N GLY A 61 -11.70 10.76 -4.54
CA GLY A 61 -11.99 10.92 -5.97
C GLY A 61 -12.52 9.64 -6.62
N GLN A 62 -12.72 9.66 -7.94
CA GLN A 62 -13.16 8.48 -8.68
C GLN A 62 -12.01 7.48 -8.81
N GLN A 63 -12.24 6.21 -8.47
CA GLN A 63 -11.25 5.16 -8.71
C GLN A 63 -11.02 4.99 -10.22
N VAL A 64 -9.76 5.11 -10.61
CA VAL A 64 -9.24 4.92 -11.96
C VAL A 64 -8.03 3.99 -11.90
N PHE A 65 -7.66 3.41 -13.04
CA PHE A 65 -6.58 2.44 -13.13
C PHE A 65 -5.52 2.90 -14.14
N PRO A 66 -4.25 2.49 -13.96
CA PRO A 66 -3.22 2.74 -14.94
C PRO A 66 -3.53 2.05 -16.27
N ARG A 67 -2.96 2.58 -17.36
CA ARG A 67 -3.00 2.01 -18.72
C ARG A 67 -2.54 0.55 -18.78
N PHE A 68 -1.83 0.06 -17.77
CA PHE A 68 -1.42 -1.34 -17.62
C PHE A 68 -2.59 -2.33 -17.54
N ILE A 69 -3.81 -1.87 -17.22
CA ILE A 69 -5.02 -2.71 -17.26
C ILE A 69 -5.51 -2.97 -18.69
N GLU A 70 -5.11 -2.14 -19.67
CA GLU A 70 -5.55 -2.27 -21.05
C GLU A 70 -5.12 -3.60 -21.67
N GLY A 71 -6.03 -4.27 -22.36
CA GLY A 71 -5.78 -5.59 -22.96
C GLY A 71 -5.78 -6.76 -21.96
N SER A 72 -5.92 -6.52 -20.66
CA SER A 72 -5.98 -7.59 -19.65
C SER A 72 -7.31 -8.35 -19.63
N GLY A 73 -8.38 -7.76 -20.18
CA GLY A 73 -9.75 -8.27 -20.08
C GLY A 73 -10.46 -7.92 -18.77
N PHE A 74 -9.77 -7.28 -17.81
CA PHE A 74 -10.37 -6.80 -16.56
C PHE A 74 -10.85 -5.36 -16.68
N GLN A 75 -12.01 -5.06 -16.07
CA GLN A 75 -12.53 -3.70 -15.93
C GLN A 75 -12.13 -3.04 -14.60
N THR A 76 -11.76 -3.85 -13.61
CA THR A 76 -11.34 -3.43 -12.28
C THR A 76 -10.11 -4.22 -11.85
N ALA A 77 -9.37 -3.71 -10.87
CA ALA A 77 -8.12 -4.30 -10.43
C ALA A 77 -7.87 -4.06 -8.93
N PRO A 78 -7.18 -4.98 -8.24
CA PRO A 78 -6.74 -4.76 -6.86
C PRO A 78 -5.79 -3.55 -6.81
N SER A 79 -6.20 -2.54 -6.05
CA SER A 79 -5.43 -1.32 -5.86
C SER A 79 -5.82 -0.66 -4.53
N SER A 80 -4.88 0.04 -3.92
CA SER A 80 -5.08 0.77 -2.67
C SER A 80 -4.32 2.09 -2.72
N LEU A 81 -4.88 3.10 -2.04
CA LEU A 81 -4.30 4.42 -1.89
C LEU A 81 -4.29 4.78 -0.41
N SER A 82 -3.13 5.13 0.14
CA SER A 82 -2.98 5.42 1.58
C SER A 82 -1.95 6.49 1.88
N LEU A 83 -2.09 7.09 3.06
CA LEU A 83 -1.17 8.07 3.63
C LEU A 83 -0.51 7.52 4.89
N TRP A 84 0.78 7.81 5.02
CA TRP A 84 1.65 7.38 6.10
C TRP A 84 2.51 8.55 6.59
N ALA A 85 2.95 8.49 7.84
CA ALA A 85 3.84 9.49 8.42
C ALA A 85 5.21 9.51 7.72
N ASP A 86 5.75 8.33 7.41
CA ASP A 86 7.04 8.16 6.76
C ASP A 86 7.20 6.78 6.10
N ILE A 87 8.37 6.58 5.48
CA ILE A 87 8.70 5.35 4.76
C ILE A 87 8.88 4.18 5.73
N GLU A 88 9.51 4.42 6.87
CA GLU A 88 9.76 3.40 7.89
C GLU A 88 8.47 2.80 8.44
N SER A 89 7.45 3.62 8.75
CA SER A 89 6.12 3.18 9.16
C SER A 89 5.44 2.28 8.13
N LEU A 90 5.44 2.71 6.86
CA LEU A 90 4.86 1.93 5.78
C LEU A 90 5.63 0.61 5.54
N MET A 91 6.97 0.63 5.61
CA MET A 91 7.79 -0.59 5.46
C MET A 91 7.54 -1.57 6.60
N ALA A 92 7.41 -1.08 7.83
CA ALA A 92 7.11 -1.92 8.99
C ALA A 92 5.75 -2.62 8.86
N PHE A 93 4.73 -1.92 8.38
CA PHE A 93 3.44 -2.54 8.04
C PHE A 93 3.57 -3.54 6.88
N THR A 94 4.24 -3.15 5.79
CA THR A 94 4.31 -3.96 4.55
C THR A 94 5.05 -5.28 4.76
N TYR A 95 6.15 -5.27 5.50
CA TYR A 95 7.07 -6.41 5.60
C TYR A 95 7.01 -7.15 6.94
N SER A 96 6.00 -6.92 7.78
CA SER A 96 5.76 -7.71 8.99
C SER A 96 4.28 -8.05 9.19
N GLY A 97 3.99 -8.91 10.17
CA GLY A 97 2.61 -9.20 10.60
C GLY A 97 1.70 -9.73 9.49
N VAL A 98 0.47 -9.22 9.47
CA VAL A 98 -0.63 -9.65 8.58
C VAL A 98 -0.27 -9.47 7.11
N HIS A 99 0.27 -8.31 6.72
CA HIS A 99 0.56 -8.05 5.31
C HIS A 99 1.72 -8.93 4.80
N ALA A 100 2.76 -9.12 5.61
CA ALA A 100 3.86 -10.03 5.25
C ALA A 100 3.40 -11.47 5.06
N GLU A 101 2.37 -11.92 5.78
CA GLU A 101 1.72 -13.21 5.57
C GLU A 101 1.12 -13.26 4.17
N ALA A 102 0.25 -12.30 3.83
CA ALA A 102 -0.38 -12.21 2.50
C ALA A 102 0.65 -12.13 1.35
N LEU A 103 1.76 -11.39 1.53
CA LEU A 103 2.80 -11.25 0.50
C LEU A 103 3.49 -12.58 0.14
N LYS A 104 3.54 -13.56 1.06
CA LYS A 104 4.11 -14.90 0.76
C LYS A 104 3.30 -15.65 -0.29
N HIS A 105 2.01 -15.31 -0.41
CA HIS A 105 1.03 -15.98 -1.25
C HIS A 105 0.62 -15.17 -2.47
N ALA A 106 1.01 -13.89 -2.54
CA ALA A 106 0.66 -12.97 -3.60
C ALA A 106 0.88 -13.51 -5.03
N ARG A 107 1.91 -14.34 -5.26
CA ARG A 107 2.18 -14.96 -6.58
C ARG A 107 1.12 -15.95 -7.06
N HIS A 108 0.31 -16.50 -6.16
CA HIS A 108 -0.79 -17.40 -6.50
C HIS A 108 -2.04 -16.61 -6.92
N TRP A 109 -2.19 -15.40 -6.38
CA TRP A 109 -3.38 -14.57 -6.58
C TRP A 109 -3.20 -13.57 -7.73
N ASN A 110 -1.97 -13.18 -8.04
CA ASN A 110 -1.65 -12.11 -8.98
C ASN A 110 -0.99 -12.61 -10.26
N VAL A 111 -1.35 -11.97 -11.37
CA VAL A 111 -0.61 -12.06 -12.63
C VAL A 111 0.77 -11.43 -12.43
N ARG A 112 1.80 -12.06 -13.01
CA ARG A 112 3.14 -11.48 -13.02
C ARG A 112 3.14 -10.21 -13.86
N GLN A 113 3.37 -9.07 -13.20
CA GLN A 113 3.42 -7.76 -13.84
C GLN A 113 4.82 -7.35 -14.31
N SER A 114 4.87 -6.54 -15.37
CA SER A 114 6.08 -5.91 -15.91
C SER A 114 6.26 -4.45 -15.45
N TRP A 115 5.29 -3.90 -14.70
CA TRP A 115 5.34 -2.56 -14.13
C TRP A 115 5.68 -2.57 -12.63
N PRO A 116 6.01 -1.41 -12.02
CA PRO A 116 6.25 -1.32 -10.58
C PRO A 116 5.02 -1.77 -9.76
N PRO A 117 5.18 -2.55 -8.68
CA PRO A 117 4.06 -2.99 -7.86
C PRO A 117 3.39 -1.89 -7.05
N LEU A 118 4.12 -0.80 -6.80
CA LEU A 118 3.67 0.36 -6.03
C LEU A 118 4.49 1.59 -6.40
N VAL A 119 3.95 2.75 -6.06
CA VAL A 119 4.61 4.05 -6.10
C VAL A 119 4.43 4.78 -4.79
N LEU A 120 5.46 5.54 -4.42
CA LEU A 120 5.52 6.40 -3.26
C LEU A 120 5.82 7.84 -3.70
N TRP A 121 5.22 8.81 -3.03
CA TRP A 121 5.55 10.24 -3.20
C TRP A 121 5.16 11.03 -1.94
N TRP A 122 5.76 12.20 -1.76
CA TRP A 122 5.44 13.07 -0.63
C TRP A 122 4.36 14.08 -0.99
N VAL A 123 3.40 14.28 -0.09
CA VAL A 123 2.36 15.32 -0.15
C VAL A 123 2.46 16.24 1.06
N ASP A 124 2.00 17.48 0.96
CA ASP A 124 1.93 18.36 2.13
C ASP A 124 0.94 17.83 3.18
N ALA A 125 1.24 18.06 4.45
CA ALA A 125 0.37 17.66 5.54
C ALA A 125 -1.03 18.29 5.38
N GLY A 126 -2.07 17.46 5.49
CA GLY A 126 -3.46 17.86 5.25
C GLY A 126 -3.93 17.72 3.80
N VAL A 127 -3.02 17.49 2.84
CA VAL A 127 -3.41 17.15 1.46
C VAL A 127 -3.80 15.67 1.38
N VAL A 128 -4.99 15.43 0.85
CA VAL A 128 -5.50 14.08 0.57
C VAL A 128 -5.33 13.80 -0.93
N PRO A 129 -4.52 12.81 -1.34
CA PRO A 129 -4.33 12.47 -2.74
C PRO A 129 -5.58 11.80 -3.31
N GLN A 130 -5.77 11.89 -4.61
CA GLN A 130 -6.83 11.19 -5.33
C GLN A 130 -6.31 9.94 -6.04
N TRP A 131 -7.19 9.01 -6.38
CA TRP A 131 -6.84 7.82 -7.19
C TRP A 131 -6.09 8.17 -8.48
N LYS A 132 -6.51 9.26 -9.16
CA LYS A 132 -5.84 9.75 -10.37
C LYS A 132 -4.36 10.11 -10.11
N ASP A 133 -4.05 10.72 -8.97
CA ASP A 133 -2.66 11.03 -8.61
C ASP A 133 -1.84 9.75 -8.48
N GLY A 134 -2.38 8.72 -7.83
CA GLY A 134 -1.71 7.42 -7.69
C GLY A 134 -1.40 6.78 -9.04
N VAL A 135 -2.38 6.80 -9.96
CA VAL A 135 -2.22 6.29 -11.33
C VAL A 135 -1.12 7.04 -12.08
N GLU A 136 -1.20 8.37 -12.13
CA GLU A 136 -0.22 9.21 -12.84
C GLU A 136 1.19 9.00 -12.29
N ARG A 137 1.35 8.86 -10.97
CA ARG A 137 2.63 8.63 -10.32
C ARG A 137 3.20 7.25 -10.65
N LEU A 138 2.37 6.21 -10.70
CA LEU A 138 2.81 4.85 -11.01
C LEU A 138 3.28 4.74 -12.47
N GLU A 139 2.53 5.34 -13.38
CA GLU A 139 2.91 5.42 -14.80
C GLU A 139 4.18 6.25 -14.98
N TYR A 140 4.30 7.38 -14.28
CA TYR A 140 5.51 8.19 -14.29
C TYR A 140 6.72 7.39 -13.82
N LEU A 141 6.60 6.65 -12.71
CA LEU A 141 7.67 5.79 -12.17
C LEU A 141 8.09 4.72 -13.16
N HIS A 142 7.13 4.12 -13.88
CA HIS A 142 7.41 3.16 -14.93
C HIS A 142 8.19 3.80 -16.09
N ASP A 143 7.75 4.97 -16.57
CA ASP A 143 8.29 5.60 -17.78
C ASP A 143 9.63 6.32 -17.58
N HIS A 144 9.83 6.90 -16.39
CA HIS A 144 10.97 7.78 -16.11
C HIS A 144 11.93 7.22 -15.07
N GLY A 145 11.56 6.11 -14.40
CA GLY A 145 12.30 5.59 -13.27
C GLY A 145 12.07 6.40 -11.98
N ALA A 146 12.81 6.04 -10.92
CA ALA A 146 12.61 6.60 -9.60
C ALA A 146 13.21 8.00 -9.46
N GLY A 147 12.44 8.91 -8.86
CA GLY A 147 12.87 10.26 -8.52
C GLY A 147 12.00 10.87 -7.41
N PRO A 148 12.27 12.12 -7.00
CA PRO A 148 11.53 12.79 -5.91
C PRO A 148 10.02 12.88 -6.15
N ALA A 149 9.63 12.93 -7.43
CA ALA A 149 8.24 13.00 -7.87
C ALA A 149 7.51 11.66 -7.74
N ALA A 150 8.20 10.53 -7.84
CA ALA A 150 7.63 9.18 -7.78
C ALA A 150 8.74 8.16 -7.58
N PHE A 151 8.66 7.35 -6.53
CA PHE A 151 9.70 6.38 -6.18
C PHE A 151 9.14 5.10 -5.56
N SER A 152 10.01 4.19 -5.13
CA SER A 152 9.62 2.96 -4.43
C SER A 152 10.60 2.67 -3.29
N PHE A 153 10.34 1.65 -2.47
CA PHE A 153 11.28 1.23 -1.42
C PHE A 153 12.69 0.88 -1.92
N LYS A 154 12.84 0.55 -3.21
CA LYS A 154 14.16 0.23 -3.80
C LYS A 154 15.06 1.46 -3.92
N GLN A 155 14.47 2.64 -4.14
CA GLN A 155 15.17 3.92 -4.28
C GLN A 155 14.36 4.99 -3.55
N PRO A 156 14.41 5.02 -2.21
CA PRO A 156 13.66 5.96 -1.39
C PRO A 156 14.16 7.40 -1.53
N TYR A 157 13.24 8.35 -1.50
CA TYR A 157 13.51 9.77 -1.43
C TYR A 157 12.82 10.37 -0.21
N GLY A 158 13.44 11.34 0.44
CA GLY A 158 12.88 12.09 1.57
C GLY A 158 11.97 13.24 1.14
N PRO A 159 11.29 13.88 2.10
CA PRO A 159 10.36 14.99 1.84
C PRO A 159 11.05 16.26 1.28
N ASP A 160 12.38 16.33 1.36
CA ASP A 160 13.23 17.36 0.77
C ASP A 160 13.65 17.05 -0.68
N GLY A 161 13.19 15.92 -1.22
CA GLY A 161 13.48 15.47 -2.58
C GLY A 161 14.88 14.88 -2.75
N ARG A 162 15.59 14.52 -1.69
CA ARG A 162 16.89 13.85 -1.77
C ARG A 162 16.76 12.36 -1.53
N PRO A 163 17.65 11.51 -2.08
CA PRO A 163 17.70 10.11 -1.69
C PRO A 163 17.82 9.97 -0.17
N GLN A 164 17.02 9.10 0.44
CA GLN A 164 16.98 8.91 1.89
C GLN A 164 17.50 7.52 2.26
N GLU A 165 18.37 7.44 3.25
CA GLU A 165 18.69 6.14 3.85
C GLU A 165 17.59 5.71 4.82
N ILE A 166 17.20 4.44 4.75
CA ILE A 166 16.15 3.88 5.60
C ILE A 166 16.70 3.54 6.98
N ASP A 167 16.05 4.07 8.02
CA ASP A 167 16.39 3.71 9.40
C ASP A 167 15.81 2.34 9.77
N ARG A 168 16.65 1.32 9.68
CA ARG A 168 16.27 -0.07 9.99
C ARG A 168 16.02 -0.31 11.48
N LEU A 169 16.62 0.48 12.37
CA LEU A 169 16.35 0.34 13.81
C LEU A 169 14.95 0.86 14.11
N ARG A 170 14.60 2.02 13.54
CA ARG A 170 13.25 2.58 13.64
C ARG A 170 12.18 1.62 13.10
N ILE A 171 12.44 0.96 11.96
CA ILE A 171 11.52 -0.08 11.45
C ILE A 171 11.32 -1.19 12.48
N LYS A 172 12.38 -1.71 13.10
CA LYS A 172 12.25 -2.79 14.11
C LYS A 172 11.43 -2.37 15.32
N GLU A 173 11.61 -1.13 15.78
CA GLU A 173 10.83 -0.57 16.87
C GLU A 173 9.35 -0.44 16.51
N ILE A 174 9.06 0.05 15.31
CA ILE A 174 7.69 0.15 14.79
C ILE A 174 7.05 -1.24 14.67
N VAL A 175 7.78 -2.23 14.13
CA VAL A 175 7.30 -3.63 14.03
C VAL A 175 6.93 -4.16 15.42
N ALA A 176 7.77 -3.91 16.44
CA ALA A 176 7.49 -4.34 17.80
C ALA A 176 6.22 -3.68 18.37
N ARG A 177 5.99 -2.38 18.09
CA ARG A 177 4.76 -1.69 18.50
C ARG A 177 3.52 -2.23 17.78
N ASN A 178 3.61 -2.41 16.46
CA ASN A 178 2.52 -2.96 15.65
C ASN A 178 2.12 -4.36 16.12
N ALA A 179 3.09 -5.21 16.48
CA ALA A 179 2.84 -6.58 16.92
C ALA A 179 1.93 -6.66 18.16
N VAL A 180 1.99 -5.68 19.08
CA VAL A 180 1.16 -5.65 20.28
C VAL A 180 -0.34 -5.51 19.93
N GLY A 181 -0.68 -4.70 18.92
CA GLY A 181 -2.07 -4.42 18.53
C GLY A 181 -2.61 -5.25 17.36
N GLN A 182 -1.82 -6.17 16.82
CA GLN A 182 -2.16 -6.96 15.63
C GLN A 182 -2.02 -8.47 15.83
N SER A 183 -1.68 -8.93 17.05
CA SER A 183 -1.39 -10.34 17.32
C SER A 183 -2.58 -11.26 17.05
N GLU A 184 -3.80 -10.83 17.38
CA GLU A 184 -5.04 -11.54 17.14
C GLU A 184 -5.45 -11.54 15.66
N LEU A 185 -5.17 -10.44 14.94
CA LEU A 185 -5.39 -10.37 13.50
C LEU A 185 -4.47 -11.36 12.77
N LEU A 186 -3.20 -11.40 13.17
CA LEU A 186 -2.24 -12.36 12.63
C LEU A 186 -2.65 -13.80 12.96
N ALA A 187 -3.05 -14.07 14.21
CA ALA A 187 -3.54 -15.40 14.59
C ALA A 187 -4.75 -15.83 13.74
N HIS A 188 -5.71 -14.93 13.51
CA HIS A 188 -6.84 -15.19 12.62
C HIS A 188 -6.37 -15.51 11.19
N VAL A 189 -5.53 -14.66 10.61
CA VAL A 189 -5.02 -14.81 9.23
C VAL A 189 -4.29 -16.14 9.03
N LEU A 190 -3.54 -16.61 10.03
CA LEU A 190 -2.84 -17.89 9.99
C LEU A 190 -3.76 -19.12 9.96
N THR A 191 -5.05 -18.95 10.27
CA THR A 191 -6.07 -20.02 10.15
C THR A 191 -6.76 -20.06 8.79
N LEU A 192 -6.57 -19.03 7.97
CA LEU A 192 -7.27 -18.88 6.70
C LEU A 192 -6.62 -19.69 5.58
N LYS A 193 -7.45 -20.21 4.67
CA LYS A 193 -7.02 -20.86 3.42
C LYS A 193 -6.09 -19.93 2.63
N VAL A 194 -4.97 -20.44 2.15
CA VAL A 194 -4.06 -19.74 1.23
C VAL A 194 -4.64 -19.67 -0.19
#